data_AF-A0A7T4B555-F1
#
_entry.id   AF-A0A7T4B555-F1
#
_cell.length_a   1.000
_cell.length_b   1.000
_cell.length_c   1.000
_cell.angle_alpha   90.00
_cell.angle_beta   90.00
_cell.angle_gamma   90.00
#
_symmetry.space_group_name_H-M   'P 1'
#
loop_
_entity.id
_entity.type
_entity.pdbx_description
1 polymer ?
#
loop_
_entity_poly.entity_id
_entity_poly.type
_entity_poly.pdbx_seq_one_letter_code
_entity_poly.pdbx_strand_id
1 'polypeptide(L)'
;MTTQASPGQEPDTLGAPLREYTDPAYRPLCANLAEVRANIDRLDDEIVRLMAERAMYVKDAARFKRDAFQVSAPARQAEVFEKVRRLAERHDQGFENLDQVVDAAYRAMVAAFIANEQTYFNNMKIAGDKHA
;
A
#
# COMPACT_ATOMS: atom_id res chain seq x y z
N MET A 1 5.60 -38.31 15.11
CA MET A 1 4.13 -38.23 15.05
C MET A 1 3.79 -36.83 14.60
N THR A 2 3.48 -36.65 13.32
CA THR A 2 3.05 -35.35 12.78
C THR A 2 1.59 -35.15 13.16
N THR A 3 1.34 -34.25 14.11
CA THR A 3 -0.01 -33.83 14.50
C THR A 3 -0.68 -33.21 13.28
N GLN A 4 -1.67 -33.89 12.69
CA GLN A 4 -2.50 -33.28 11.65
C GLN A 4 -3.32 -32.14 12.28
N ALA A 5 -3.25 -30.95 11.69
CA ALA A 5 -4.07 -29.82 12.12
C ALA A 5 -5.55 -30.10 11.82
N SER A 6 -6.41 -29.99 12.83
CA SER A 6 -7.87 -30.07 12.68
C SER A 6 -8.39 -28.87 11.87
N PRO A 7 -9.40 -29.05 11.00
CA PRO A 7 -9.98 -27.95 10.22
C PRO A 7 -10.54 -26.84 11.12
N GLY A 8 -10.18 -25.58 10.85
CA GLY A 8 -10.73 -24.40 11.52
C GLY A 8 -9.97 -23.92 12.76
N GLN A 9 -8.86 -24.56 13.14
CA GLN A 9 -7.99 -24.09 14.22
C GLN A 9 -6.84 -23.25 13.67
N GLU A 10 -6.46 -22.18 14.38
CA GLU A 10 -5.29 -21.39 14.01
C GLU A 10 -4.01 -22.24 14.04
N PRO A 11 -3.06 -22.00 13.11
CA PRO A 11 -1.78 -22.71 13.10
C PRO A 11 -0.95 -22.40 14.34
N ASP A 12 -0.21 -23.40 14.83
CA ASP A 12 0.81 -23.18 15.85
C ASP A 12 1.91 -22.27 15.29
N THR A 13 2.00 -21.06 15.85
CA THR A 13 2.91 -20.03 15.35
C THR A 13 4.39 -20.36 15.54
N LEU A 14 4.72 -21.25 16.48
CA LEU A 14 6.09 -21.68 16.77
C LEU A 14 6.39 -23.08 16.20
N GLY A 15 5.40 -23.72 15.57
CA GLY A 15 5.53 -25.04 14.96
C GLY A 15 6.31 -25.03 13.64
N ALA A 16 6.67 -26.23 13.18
CA ALA A 16 7.32 -26.42 11.89
C ALA A 16 6.37 -26.12 10.71
N PRO A 17 6.88 -25.73 9.54
CA PRO A 17 6.08 -25.56 8.33
C PRO A 17 5.26 -26.82 8.01
N LEU A 18 3.98 -26.64 7.73
CA LEU A 18 3.09 -27.75 7.33
C LEU A 18 3.10 -28.01 5.82
N ARG A 19 3.73 -27.12 5.04
CA ARG A 19 3.79 -27.17 3.57
C ARG A 19 5.13 -26.63 3.09
N GLU A 20 5.55 -27.10 1.93
CA GLU A 20 6.77 -26.69 1.24
C GLU A 20 6.43 -26.24 -0.18
N TYR A 21 7.19 -25.29 -0.72
CA TYR A 21 7.06 -24.89 -2.12
C TYR A 21 7.65 -25.97 -3.03
N THR A 22 7.03 -26.19 -4.17
CA THR A 22 7.54 -27.10 -5.21
C THR A 22 8.64 -26.45 -6.06
N ASP A 23 8.80 -25.14 -5.98
CA ASP A 23 9.89 -24.40 -6.63
C ASP A 23 11.23 -24.71 -5.92
N PRO A 24 12.19 -25.36 -6.60
CA PRO A 24 13.49 -25.67 -6.01
C PRO A 24 14.36 -24.43 -5.74
N ALA A 25 14.03 -23.27 -6.34
CA ALA A 25 14.73 -22.01 -6.08
C ALA A 25 14.26 -21.33 -4.80
N TYR A 26 13.07 -21.68 -4.28
CA TYR A 26 12.52 -21.08 -3.07
C TYR A 26 13.42 -21.27 -1.85
N ARG A 27 13.56 -20.21 -1.04
CA ARG A 27 14.27 -20.24 0.24
C ARG A 27 13.38 -19.60 1.32
N PRO A 28 13.12 -20.28 2.45
CA PRO A 28 12.37 -19.68 3.56
C PRO A 28 13.06 -18.42 4.11
N LEU A 29 12.28 -17.38 4.39
CA LEU A 29 12.76 -16.13 5.00
C LEU A 29 12.76 -16.15 6.54
N CYS A 30 11.97 -17.04 7.14
CA CYS A 30 11.73 -17.12 8.58
C CYS A 30 11.66 -18.57 9.02
N ALA A 31 11.99 -18.84 10.29
CA ALA A 31 11.97 -20.20 10.84
C ALA A 31 10.56 -20.69 11.20
N ASN A 32 9.65 -19.78 11.52
CA ASN A 32 8.29 -20.08 11.97
C ASN A 32 7.32 -18.94 11.63
N LEU A 33 6.02 -19.17 11.85
CA LEU A 33 4.96 -18.20 11.51
C LEU A 33 4.98 -16.96 12.43
N ALA A 34 5.46 -17.07 13.67
CA ALA A 34 5.60 -15.92 14.57
C ALA A 34 6.60 -14.90 14.00
N GLU A 35 7.74 -15.35 13.49
CA GLU A 35 8.73 -14.50 12.83
C GLU A 35 8.21 -13.87 11.53
N VAL A 36 7.42 -14.61 10.74
CA VAL A 36 6.75 -14.06 9.55
C VAL A 36 5.84 -12.90 9.95
N ARG A 37 4.98 -13.11 10.96
CA ARG A 37 4.05 -12.07 11.44
C ARG A 37 4.80 -10.85 11.97
N ALA A 38 5.83 -11.03 12.80
CA ALA A 38 6.61 -9.92 13.33
C ALA A 38 7.31 -9.09 12.22
N ASN A 39 7.78 -9.75 11.16
CA ASN A 39 8.36 -9.04 10.02
C ASN A 39 7.30 -8.30 9.19
N ILE A 40 6.09 -8.86 9.04
CA ILE A 40 4.96 -8.17 8.41
C ILE A 40 4.55 -6.96 9.25
N ASP A 41 4.39 -7.12 10.57
CA ASP A 41 4.02 -6.03 11.48
C ASP A 41 5.03 -4.87 11.40
N ARG A 42 6.34 -5.19 11.33
CA ARG A 42 7.39 -4.19 11.11
C ARG A 42 7.22 -3.45 9.78
N LEU A 43 6.94 -4.19 8.70
CA LEU A 43 6.74 -3.59 7.38
C LEU A 43 5.46 -2.73 7.34
N ASP A 44 4.41 -3.14 8.04
CA ASP A 44 3.16 -2.39 8.11
C ASP A 44 3.36 -1.03 8.79
N ASP A 45 4.15 -0.97 9.87
CA ASP A 45 4.55 0.31 10.48
C ASP A 45 5.28 1.23 9.49
N GLU A 46 6.24 0.68 8.74
CA GLU A 46 6.99 1.45 7.73
C GLU A 46 6.08 1.93 6.58
N ILE A 47 5.17 1.07 6.10
CA ILE A 47 4.20 1.40 5.05
C ILE A 47 3.27 2.51 5.52
N VAL A 48 2.72 2.41 6.73
CA VAL A 48 1.82 3.43 7.30
C VAL A 48 2.56 4.75 7.50
N ARG A 49 3.81 4.72 8.00
CA ARG A 49 4.64 5.91 8.15
C ARG A 49 4.86 6.61 6.80
N LEU A 50 5.22 5.87 5.76
CA LEU A 50 5.41 6.41 4.41
C LEU A 50 4.10 6.94 3.81
N MET A 51 2.98 6.27 4.09
CA MET A 51 1.66 6.72 3.66
C MET A 51 1.27 8.04 4.34
N ALA A 52 1.56 8.20 5.63
CA ALA A 52 1.35 9.45 6.35
C ALA A 52 2.20 10.59 5.79
N GLU A 53 3.46 10.33 5.45
CA GLU A 53 4.32 11.30 4.78
C GLU A 53 3.75 11.70 3.41
N ARG A 54 3.36 10.72 2.59
CA ARG A 54 2.70 10.95 1.29
C ARG A 54 1.42 11.78 1.46
N ALA A 55 0.64 11.54 2.51
CA ALA A 55 -0.60 12.27 2.79
C ALA A 55 -0.35 13.77 2.99
N MET A 56 0.76 14.14 3.64
CA MET A 56 1.13 15.54 3.84
C MET A 56 1.44 16.25 2.52
N TYR A 57 2.11 15.57 1.57
CA TYR A 57 2.33 16.12 0.24
C TYR A 57 1.03 16.26 -0.57
N VAL A 58 0.09 15.31 -0.46
CA VAL A 58 -1.24 15.45 -1.07
C VAL A 58 -1.98 16.65 -0.47
N LYS A 59 -1.96 16.78 0.86
CA LYS A 59 -2.56 17.93 1.54
C LYS A 59 -1.94 19.25 1.11
N ASP A 60 -0.63 19.32 0.93
CA ASP A 60 0.04 20.52 0.42
C ASP A 60 -0.32 20.78 -1.05
N ALA A 61 -0.43 19.74 -1.87
CA ALA A 61 -0.80 19.87 -3.28
C ALA A 61 -2.14 20.57 -3.50
N ALA A 62 -3.08 20.44 -2.56
CA ALA A 62 -4.39 21.10 -2.61
C ALA A 62 -4.29 22.62 -2.79
N ARG A 63 -3.27 23.29 -2.22
CA ARG A 63 -3.10 24.75 -2.33
C ARG A 63 -2.74 25.23 -3.74
N PHE A 64 -2.35 24.32 -4.63
CA PHE A 64 -1.98 24.62 -6.02
C PHE A 64 -3.14 24.38 -7.00
N LYS A 65 -4.28 23.88 -6.51
CA LYS A 65 -5.42 23.51 -7.34
C LYS A 65 -6.45 24.62 -7.33
N ARG A 66 -7.12 24.84 -8.46
CA ARG A 66 -8.12 25.90 -8.65
C ARG A 66 -9.56 25.39 -8.63
N ASP A 67 -9.77 24.12 -8.97
CA ASP A 67 -11.09 23.53 -9.13
C ASP A 67 -11.07 22.01 -8.91
N ALA A 68 -12.27 21.41 -8.86
CA ALA A 68 -12.46 19.98 -8.63
C ALA A 68 -11.85 19.08 -9.74
N PHE A 69 -11.71 19.58 -10.97
CA PHE A 69 -11.06 18.82 -12.05
C PHE A 69 -9.55 18.71 -11.79
N GLN A 70 -8.92 19.80 -11.35
CA GLN A 70 -7.53 19.78 -10.90
C GLN A 70 -7.31 18.95 -9.63
N VAL A 71 -8.33 18.82 -8.77
CA VAL A 71 -8.33 17.87 -7.64
C VAL A 71 -8.29 16.43 -8.12
N SER A 72 -9.16 16.05 -9.06
CA SER A 72 -9.14 14.71 -9.65
C SER A 72 -7.86 14.41 -10.43
N ALA A 73 -7.34 15.35 -11.22
CA ALA A 73 -6.12 15.21 -12.04
C ALA A 73 -5.96 13.84 -12.76
N PRO A 74 -6.87 13.44 -13.67
CA PRO A 74 -6.89 12.09 -14.25
C PRO A 74 -5.59 11.66 -14.95
N ALA A 75 -4.95 12.58 -15.69
CA ALA A 75 -3.67 12.31 -16.35
C ALA A 75 -2.57 11.96 -15.33
N ARG A 76 -2.54 12.68 -14.20
CA ARG A 76 -1.58 12.43 -13.14
C ARG A 76 -1.84 11.09 -12.44
N GLN A 77 -3.10 10.68 -12.27
CA GLN A 77 -3.43 9.36 -11.75
C GLN A 77 -2.88 8.24 -12.65
N ALA A 78 -3.08 8.35 -13.96
CA ALA A 78 -2.56 7.39 -14.94
C ALA A 78 -1.02 7.27 -14.86
N GLU A 79 -0.32 8.40 -14.76
CA GLU A 79 1.14 8.40 -14.58
C GLU A 79 1.58 7.71 -13.27
N VAL A 80 0.83 7.89 -12.18
CA VAL A 80 1.12 7.23 -10.90
C VAL A 80 0.94 5.73 -11.03
N PHE A 81 -0.15 5.26 -11.64
CA PHE A 81 -0.41 3.83 -11.83
C PHE A 81 0.66 3.16 -12.70
N GLU A 82 1.04 3.79 -13.81
CA GLU A 82 2.11 3.28 -14.66
C GLU A 82 3.48 3.30 -13.95
N LYS A 83 3.75 4.32 -13.13
CA LYS A 83 4.98 4.37 -12.35
C LYS A 83 5.06 3.23 -11.33
N VAL A 84 3.98 2.93 -10.63
CA VAL A 84 4.01 1.94 -9.54
C VAL A 84 4.06 0.51 -10.06
N ARG A 85 3.47 0.23 -11.23
CA ARG A 85 3.67 -1.04 -11.94
C ARG A 85 5.15 -1.29 -12.25
N ARG A 86 5.84 -0.29 -12.82
CA ARG A 86 7.30 -0.38 -13.05
C ARG A 86 8.13 -0.49 -11.77
N LEU A 87 7.67 0.09 -10.66
CA LEU A 87 8.32 -0.09 -9.37
C LEU A 87 8.11 -1.51 -8.84
N ALA A 88 6.91 -2.08 -9.00
CA ALA A 88 6.62 -3.46 -8.64
C ALA A 88 7.53 -4.43 -9.40
N GLU A 89 7.64 -4.28 -10.72
CA GLU A 89 8.54 -5.08 -11.56
C GLU A 89 10.00 -4.98 -11.11
N ARG A 90 10.47 -3.77 -10.76
CA ARG A 90 11.85 -3.54 -10.29
C ARG A 90 12.14 -4.21 -8.95
N HIS A 91 11.15 -4.25 -8.07
CA HIS A 91 11.30 -4.75 -6.70
C HIS A 91 10.82 -6.18 -6.52
N ASP A 92 10.31 -6.83 -7.57
CA ASP A 92 9.85 -8.20 -7.50
C ASP A 92 11.00 -9.16 -7.17
N GLN A 93 10.77 -10.02 -6.19
CA GLN A 93 11.70 -11.04 -5.70
C GLN A 93 11.19 -12.46 -5.99
N GLY A 94 10.24 -12.60 -6.92
CA GLY A 94 9.60 -13.87 -7.28
C GLY A 94 8.19 -14.03 -6.71
N PHE A 95 7.51 -12.93 -6.37
CA PHE A 95 6.12 -12.96 -5.93
C PHE A 95 5.21 -12.87 -7.16
N GLU A 96 4.51 -13.96 -7.47
CA GLU A 96 3.62 -14.01 -8.63
C GLU A 96 2.54 -12.93 -8.56
N ASN A 97 2.39 -12.15 -9.65
CA ASN A 97 1.42 -11.06 -9.78
C ASN A 97 1.62 -9.89 -8.79
N LEU A 98 2.86 -9.62 -8.35
CA LEU A 98 3.16 -8.49 -7.47
C LEU A 98 2.70 -7.13 -8.04
N ASP A 99 2.82 -6.95 -9.36
CA ASP A 99 2.36 -5.77 -10.08
C ASP A 99 0.86 -5.51 -9.89
N GLN A 100 0.03 -6.56 -9.91
CA GLN A 100 -1.41 -6.46 -9.71
C GLN A 100 -1.76 -6.08 -8.26
N VAL A 101 -1.04 -6.65 -7.28
CA VAL A 101 -1.18 -6.30 -5.86
C VAL A 101 -0.85 -4.82 -5.65
N VAL A 102 0.27 -4.36 -6.20
CA VAL A 102 0.70 -2.97 -6.10
C VAL A 102 -0.29 -2.03 -6.81
N ASP A 103 -0.75 -2.36 -8.01
CA ASP A 103 -1.73 -1.56 -8.76
C ASP A 103 -3.04 -1.41 -7.97
N ALA A 104 -3.57 -2.50 -7.40
CA ALA A 104 -4.79 -2.47 -6.62
C ALA A 104 -4.66 -1.60 -5.35
N ALA A 105 -3.56 -1.77 -4.61
CA ALA A 105 -3.29 -0.97 -3.41
C ALA A 105 -3.17 0.53 -3.74
N TYR A 106 -2.47 0.88 -4.82
CA TYR A 106 -2.31 2.27 -5.23
C TYR A 106 -3.60 2.89 -5.75
N ARG A 107 -4.46 2.14 -6.45
CA ARG A 107 -5.77 2.64 -6.88
C ARG A 107 -6.66 3.01 -5.70
N ALA A 108 -6.75 2.12 -4.72
CA ALA A 108 -7.52 2.38 -3.49
C ALA A 108 -6.97 3.59 -2.74
N MET A 109 -5.65 3.65 -2.55
CA MET A 109 -4.98 4.75 -1.86
C MET A 109 -5.17 6.10 -2.57
N VAL A 110 -4.99 6.15 -3.90
CA VAL A 110 -5.18 7.38 -4.69
C VAL A 110 -6.63 7.85 -4.63
N ALA A 111 -7.61 6.94 -4.73
CA ALA A 111 -9.02 7.29 -4.61
C ALA A 111 -9.35 7.89 -3.23
N ALA A 112 -8.85 7.27 -2.16
CA ALA A 112 -9.03 7.79 -0.80
C ALA A 112 -8.41 9.18 -0.60
N PHE A 113 -7.21 9.41 -1.17
CA PHE A 113 -6.56 10.70 -1.10
C PHE A 113 -7.31 11.79 -1.86
N ILE A 114 -7.84 11.51 -3.05
CA ILE A 114 -8.66 12.47 -3.82
C ILE A 114 -9.92 12.85 -3.05
N ALA A 115 -10.60 11.86 -2.43
CA ALA A 115 -11.79 12.12 -1.63
C ALA A 115 -11.48 13.04 -0.43
N ASN A 116 -10.39 12.79 0.29
CA ASN A 116 -9.96 13.64 1.40
C ASN A 116 -9.47 15.02 0.94
N GLU A 117 -8.80 15.10 -0.20
CA GLU A 117 -8.34 16.36 -0.79
C GLU A 117 -9.51 17.26 -1.18
N GLN A 118 -10.62 16.71 -1.69
CA GLN A 118 -11.86 17.45 -1.92
C GLN A 118 -12.41 18.07 -0.62
N THR A 119 -12.33 17.37 0.51
CA THR A 119 -12.71 17.93 1.81
C THR A 119 -11.82 19.10 2.21
N TYR A 120 -10.50 19.01 2.02
CA TYR A 120 -9.60 20.14 2.29
C TYR A 120 -9.89 21.32 1.38
N PHE A 121 -10.01 21.08 0.07
CA PHE A 121 -10.23 22.11 -0.93
C PHE A 121 -11.51 22.91 -0.65
N ASN A 122 -12.61 22.26 -0.28
CA ASN A 122 -13.88 22.91 0.05
C ASN A 122 -13.79 23.80 1.30
N ASN A 123 -12.82 23.57 2.18
CA ASN A 123 -12.61 24.32 3.42
C ASN A 123 -11.48 25.37 3.31
N MET A 124 -10.87 25.51 2.14
CA MET A 124 -9.81 26.50 1.89
C MET A 124 -10.42 27.82 1.40
N LYS A 125 -9.81 28.94 1.83
CA LYS A 125 -10.08 30.26 1.25
C LYS A 125 -9.18 30.51 0.05
N ILE A 126 -9.64 31.28 -0.92
CA ILE A 126 -8.81 31.70 -2.06
C ILE A 126 -7.68 32.58 -1.52
N ALA A 127 -6.44 32.19 -1.78
CA ALA A 127 -5.28 32.97 -1.40
C ALA A 127 -5.31 34.34 -2.11
N GLY A 128 -5.23 35.43 -1.33
CA GLY A 128 -5.24 36.80 -1.85
C GLY A 128 -6.61 37.48 -1.86
N ASP A 129 -7.68 36.81 -1.43
CA ASP A 129 -8.97 37.45 -1.22
C ASP A 129 -8.93 38.36 0.02
N LYS A 130 -9.07 39.67 -0.18
CA LYS A 130 -9.02 40.69 0.90
C LYS A 130 -10.38 40.91 1.59
N HIS A 131 -11.41 40.16 1.20
CA HIS A 131 -12.78 40.36 1.68
C HIS A 131 -13.40 39.15 2.40
N ALA A 132 -12.59 38.21 2.90
CA ALA A 132 -13.04 37.01 3.60
C ALA A 132 -12.73 36.99 5.10
#